data_AF-A0AAD3CE07-F1
#
_entry.id   AF-A0AAD3CE07-F1
#
_cell.length_a   1.000
_cell.length_b   1.000
_cell.length_c   1.000
_cell.angle_alpha   90.00
_cell.angle_beta   90.00
_cell.angle_gamma   90.00
#
_symmetry.space_group_name_H-M   'P 1'
#
loop_
_entity.id
_entity.type
_entity.pdbx_description
1 polymer ?
#
loop_
_entity_poly.entity_id
_entity_poly.type
_entity_poly.pdbx_seq_one_letter_code
_entity_poly.pdbx_strand_id
1 'polypeptide(L)'
;MPLLDFIQCEKANIHFNLEVNDWIKEINRAEECALHRACSSFNPLEEIIHDILKRQGLISVKRKNNIGITPMQYLEANPYADIEEKTIMKRYLLDIMGEMVV
;
A
#
# COMPACT_ATOMS: atom_id res chain seq x y z
N MET A 1 34.25 -25.99 24.77
CA MET A 1 33.44 -24.76 24.82
C MET A 1 32.67 -24.63 23.49
N PRO A 2 31.46 -25.19 23.36
CA PRO A 2 30.65 -24.97 22.15
C PRO A 2 29.18 -24.55 22.39
N LEU A 3 28.57 -24.88 23.52
CA LEU A 3 27.12 -24.69 23.75
C LEU A 3 26.71 -23.22 23.92
N LEU A 4 27.57 -22.37 24.48
CA LEU A 4 27.26 -20.97 24.71
C LEU A 4 27.21 -20.17 23.39
N ASP A 5 28.11 -20.50 22.46
CA ASP A 5 28.19 -19.88 21.12
C ASP A 5 26.99 -20.27 20.25
N PHE A 6 26.53 -21.52 20.33
CA PHE A 6 25.31 -21.98 19.65
C PHE A 6 24.07 -21.24 20.14
N ILE A 7 23.90 -21.09 21.46
CA ILE A 7 22.75 -20.38 22.05
C ILE A 7 22.77 -18.88 21.70
N GLN A 8 23.95 -18.25 21.64
CA GLN A 8 24.08 -16.85 21.21
C GLN A 8 23.73 -16.66 19.74
N CYS A 9 24.18 -17.56 18.86
CA CYS A 9 23.83 -17.54 17.44
C CYS A 9 22.33 -17.71 17.23
N GLU A 10 21.70 -18.65 17.93
CA GLU A 10 20.26 -18.92 17.83
C GLU A 10 19.42 -17.74 18.36
N LYS A 11 19.84 -17.09 19.46
CA LYS A 11 19.21 -15.86 19.96
C LYS A 11 19.34 -14.69 19.00
N ALA A 12 20.51 -14.50 18.38
CA ALA A 12 20.73 -13.45 17.38
C ALA A 12 19.84 -13.68 16.15
N ASN A 13 19.68 -14.93 15.73
CA ASN A 13 18.84 -15.30 14.59
C ASN A 13 17.35 -15.06 14.89
N ILE A 14 16.88 -15.42 16.09
CA ILE A 14 15.50 -15.12 16.54
C ILE A 14 15.26 -13.61 16.61
N HIS A 15 16.22 -12.84 17.16
CA HIS A 15 16.13 -11.39 17.24
C HIS A 15 16.04 -10.74 15.85
N PHE A 16 16.92 -11.12 14.93
CA PHE A 16 16.88 -10.66 13.54
C PHE A 16 15.55 -10.96 12.85
N ASN A 17 15.01 -12.16 13.02
CA ASN A 17 13.71 -12.52 12.44
C ASN A 17 12.54 -11.69 13.03
N LEU A 18 12.60 -11.33 14.31
CA LEU A 18 11.61 -10.46 14.93
C LEU A 18 11.69 -9.02 14.36
N GLU A 19 12.90 -8.49 14.18
CA GLU A 19 13.10 -7.16 13.58
C GLU A 19 12.59 -7.10 12.14
N VAL A 20 12.88 -8.13 11.32
CA VAL A 20 12.37 -8.21 9.94
C VAL A 20 10.84 -8.28 9.93
N ASN A 21 10.22 -9.05 10.82
CA ASN A 21 8.77 -9.14 10.90
C ASN A 21 8.12 -7.83 11.32
N ASP A 22 8.70 -7.11 12.28
CA ASP A 22 8.18 -5.84 12.73
C ASP A 22 8.37 -4.75 11.66
N TRP A 23 9.49 -4.78 10.94
CA TRP A 23 9.70 -3.94 9.75
C TRP A 23 8.68 -4.22 8.64
N ILE A 24 8.37 -5.49 8.36
CA ILE A 24 7.32 -5.88 7.41
C ILE A 24 5.95 -5.37 7.86
N LYS A 25 5.62 -5.49 9.16
CA LYS A 25 4.36 -4.95 9.70
C LYS A 25 4.30 -3.44 9.54
N GLU A 26 5.41 -2.73 9.77
CA GLU A 26 5.46 -1.28 9.63
C GLU A 26 5.27 -0.86 8.17
N ILE A 27 5.93 -1.53 7.21
CA ILE A 27 5.70 -1.28 5.78
C ILE A 27 4.26 -1.57 5.38
N ASN A 28 3.66 -2.63 5.92
CA ASN A 28 2.27 -2.97 5.66
C ASN A 28 1.29 -1.97 6.29
N ARG A 29 1.71 -1.25 7.34
CA ARG A 29 0.95 -0.19 7.99
C ARG A 29 1.25 1.19 7.44
N ALA A 30 2.36 1.37 6.74
CA ALA A 30 2.77 2.65 6.19
C ALA A 30 1.67 3.16 5.26
N GLU A 31 1.06 4.27 5.66
CA GLU A 31 -0.03 4.91 4.92
C GLU A 31 0.46 5.34 3.53
N GLU A 32 1.74 5.73 3.41
CA GLU A 32 2.36 6.21 2.17
C GLU A 32 2.20 5.25 0.96
N CYS A 33 2.12 3.95 1.22
CA CYS A 33 1.93 2.93 0.19
C CYS A 33 0.53 2.28 0.21
N ALA A 34 -0.41 2.79 1.00
CA ALA A 34 -1.75 2.21 1.11
C ALA A 34 -2.46 2.14 -0.25
N LEU A 35 -2.35 3.20 -1.07
CA LEU A 35 -2.97 3.22 -2.40
C LEU A 35 -2.34 2.18 -3.34
N HIS A 36 -1.02 1.98 -3.27
CA HIS A 36 -0.33 0.92 -4.03
C HIS A 36 -0.87 -0.46 -3.64
N ARG A 37 -0.97 -0.74 -2.33
CA ARG A 37 -1.48 -2.03 -1.83
C ARG A 37 -2.92 -2.30 -2.24
N ALA A 38 -3.78 -1.29 -2.18
CA ALA A 38 -5.18 -1.43 -2.60
C ALA A 38 -5.27 -1.77 -4.09
N CYS A 39 -4.52 -1.08 -4.94
CA CYS A 39 -4.50 -1.32 -6.39
C CYS A 39 -3.85 -2.66 -6.78
N SER A 40 -2.86 -3.13 -6.00
CA SER A 40 -2.18 -4.40 -6.24
C SER A 40 -2.87 -5.61 -5.59
N SER A 41 -4.00 -5.41 -4.92
CA SER A 41 -4.72 -6.50 -4.25
C SER A 41 -5.32 -7.47 -5.27
N PHE A 42 -5.53 -8.73 -4.89
CA PHE A 42 -6.12 -9.73 -5.80
C PHE A 42 -7.48 -9.29 -6.36
N ASN A 43 -8.28 -8.58 -5.57
CA ASN A 43 -9.55 -8.00 -6.00
C ASN A 43 -9.63 -6.54 -5.52
N PRO A 44 -9.13 -5.58 -6.30
CA PRO A 44 -9.17 -4.17 -5.93
C PRO A 44 -10.61 -3.69 -5.78
N LEU A 45 -10.90 -3.03 -4.66
CA LEU A 45 -12.23 -2.50 -4.38
C LEU A 45 -12.24 -1.00 -4.59
N GLU A 46 -13.15 -0.53 -5.46
CA GLU A 46 -13.25 0.89 -5.82
C GLU A 46 -13.47 1.78 -4.59
N GLU A 47 -14.33 1.33 -3.66
CA GLU A 47 -14.61 2.06 -2.41
C GLU A 47 -13.36 2.25 -1.56
N ILE A 48 -12.56 1.19 -1.39
CA ILE A 48 -11.31 1.26 -0.60
C ILE A 48 -10.30 2.19 -1.29
N ILE A 49 -10.13 2.05 -2.61
CA ILE A 49 -9.23 2.89 -3.39
C ILE A 49 -9.64 4.36 -3.24
N HIS A 50 -10.94 4.64 -3.34
CA HIS A 50 -11.50 5.96 -3.23
C HIS A 50 -11.32 6.57 -1.83
N ASP A 51 -11.58 5.82 -0.77
CA ASP A 51 -11.39 6.30 0.61
C ASP A 51 -9.93 6.64 0.91
N ILE A 52 -9.00 5.80 0.44
CA ILE A 52 -7.56 6.07 0.55
C ILE A 52 -7.22 7.34 -0.24
N LEU A 53 -7.75 7.48 -1.46
CA LEU A 53 -7.51 8.64 -2.31
C LEU A 53 -8.01 9.94 -1.67
N LYS A 54 -9.17 9.93 -1.00
CA LYS A 54 -9.66 11.10 -0.24
C LYS A 54 -8.70 11.52 0.87
N ARG A 55 -8.14 10.56 1.60
CA ARG A 55 -7.20 10.84 2.72
C ARG A 55 -5.84 11.33 2.23
N GLN A 56 -5.34 10.79 1.12
CA GLN A 56 -3.99 11.07 0.61
C GLN A 56 -3.95 12.17 -0.45
N GLY A 57 -5.10 12.51 -1.02
CA GLY A 57 -5.25 13.46 -2.11
C GLY A 57 -4.78 12.93 -3.47
N LEU A 58 -5.15 13.65 -4.53
CA LEU A 58 -4.91 13.28 -5.92
C LEU A 58 -3.43 13.01 -6.27
N ILE A 59 -2.50 13.68 -5.57
CA ILE A 59 -1.06 13.52 -5.79
C ILE A 59 -0.58 12.08 -5.56
N SER A 60 -1.27 11.34 -4.68
CA SER A 60 -0.96 9.94 -4.35
C SER A 60 -1.04 9.00 -5.57
N VAL A 61 -1.88 9.32 -6.57
CA VAL A 61 -2.08 8.48 -7.75
C VAL A 61 -0.86 8.45 -8.67
N LYS A 62 -0.06 9.52 -8.66
CA LYS A 62 1.18 9.62 -9.46
C LYS A 62 2.44 9.41 -8.61
N ARG A 63 2.30 9.21 -7.29
CA ARG A 63 3.42 8.90 -6.41
C ARG A 63 3.96 7.51 -6.75
N LYS A 64 5.27 7.41 -6.94
CA LYS A 64 5.96 6.13 -7.14
C LYS A 64 6.35 5.55 -5.77
N ASN A 65 6.29 4.23 -5.64
CA ASN A 65 6.90 3.52 -4.53
C ASN A 65 8.43 3.37 -4.73
N ASN A 66 9.09 2.64 -3.82
CA ASN A 66 10.55 2.44 -3.82
C ASN A 66 11.10 1.71 -5.05
N ILE A 67 10.26 1.01 -5.83
CA ILE A 67 10.64 0.36 -7.09
C ILE A 67 10.23 1.17 -8.32
N GLY A 68 9.73 2.39 -8.14
CA GLY A 68 9.41 3.31 -9.23
C GLY A 68 8.04 3.09 -9.88
N ILE A 69 7.16 2.28 -9.27
CA ILE A 69 5.82 1.93 -9.78
C ILE A 69 4.76 2.79 -9.09
N THR A 70 3.77 3.26 -9.84
CA THR A 70 2.60 4.00 -9.31
C THR A 70 1.44 3.05 -8.95
N PRO A 71 0.46 3.49 -8.14
CA PRO A 71 -0.71 2.68 -7.85
C PRO A 71 -1.51 2.31 -9.10
N MET A 72 -1.65 3.23 -10.06
CA MET A 72 -2.43 2.96 -11.28
C MET A 72 -1.75 1.95 -12.19
N GLN A 73 -0.42 1.90 -12.21
CA GLN A 73 0.30 0.86 -12.94
C GLN A 73 0.04 -0.53 -12.35
N TYR A 74 -0.12 -0.64 -11.02
CA TYR A 74 -0.56 -1.89 -10.41
C TYR A 74 -1.99 -2.24 -10.80
N LEU A 75 -2.90 -1.26 -10.79
CA LEU A 75 -4.30 -1.48 -11.13
C LEU A 75 -4.46 -1.93 -12.59
N GLU A 76 -3.75 -1.27 -13.52
CA GLU A 76 -3.75 -1.58 -14.95
C GLU A 76 -3.14 -2.97 -15.24
N ALA A 77 -2.08 -3.35 -14.51
CA ALA A 77 -1.45 -4.65 -14.66
C ALA A 77 -2.23 -5.79 -13.96
N ASN A 78 -3.29 -5.49 -13.22
CA ASN A 78 -4.03 -6.47 -12.45
C ASN A 78 -5.11 -7.13 -13.31
N PRO A 79 -4.99 -8.42 -13.66
CA PRO A 79 -5.96 -9.10 -14.54
C PRO A 79 -7.34 -9.31 -13.89
N TYR A 80 -7.45 -9.05 -12.59
CA TYR A 80 -8.69 -9.16 -11.82
C TYR A 80 -9.32 -7.80 -11.51
N ALA A 81 -8.67 -6.70 -11.87
CA ALA A 81 -9.23 -5.37 -11.71
C ALA A 81 -10.26 -5.09 -12.80
N ASP A 82 -11.50 -4.77 -12.40
CA ASP A 82 -12.53 -4.20 -13.27
C ASP A 82 -12.76 -2.72 -12.92
N ILE A 83 -11.65 -2.00 -12.70
CA ILE A 83 -11.66 -0.59 -12.29
C ILE A 83 -10.68 0.17 -13.17
N GLU A 84 -11.20 1.19 -13.85
CA GLU A 84 -10.38 2.07 -14.69
C GLU A 84 -9.95 3.31 -13.90
N GLU A 85 -8.72 3.81 -14.14
CA GLU A 85 -8.22 5.06 -13.54
C GLU A 85 -9.21 6.21 -13.71
N LYS A 86 -9.82 6.34 -14.90
CA LYS A 86 -10.79 7.41 -15.20
C LYS A 86 -12.03 7.36 -14.28
N THR A 87 -12.46 6.18 -13.85
CA THR A 87 -13.63 5.99 -12.97
C THR A 87 -13.31 6.47 -11.57
N ILE A 88 -12.15 6.10 -11.05
CA ILE A 88 -11.63 6.57 -9.75
C ILE A 88 -11.53 8.09 -9.74
N MET A 89 -10.93 8.68 -10.78
CA MET A 89 -10.75 10.13 -10.90
C MET A 89 -12.09 10.87 -10.98
N LYS A 90 -13.02 10.36 -11.79
CA LYS A 90 -14.35 10.95 -11.93
C LYS A 90 -15.08 10.97 -10.59
N ARG A 91 -15.05 9.86 -9.84
CA ARG A 91 -15.68 9.78 -8.52
C ARG A 91 -15.08 10.77 -7.53
N TYR A 92 -13.75 10.81 -7.43
CA TYR A 92 -13.05 11.76 -6.56
C TYR A 92 -13.39 13.23 -6.86
N LEU A 93 -13.44 13.61 -8.14
CA LEU A 93 -13.80 14.98 -8.53
C LEU A 93 -15.25 15.31 -8.19
N LEU A 94 -16.19 14.39 -8.41
CA LEU A 94 -17.60 14.58 -8.05
C LEU A 94 -17.77 14.77 -6.54
N ASP A 95 -17.03 14.02 -5.73
CA ASP A 95 -17.04 14.14 -4.27
C ASP A 95 -16.58 15.54 -3.83
N ILE A 96 -15.44 16.02 -4.34
CA ILE A 96 -14.94 17.38 -4.03
C ILE A 96 -15.93 18.45 -4.47
N MET A 97 -16.49 18.31 -5.68
CA MET A 97 -17.46 19.27 -6.20
C MET A 97 -18.75 19.28 -5.37
N GLY A 98 -19.21 18.12 -4.88
CA GLY A 98 -20.37 18.02 -4.00
C GLY A 98 -20.12 18.63 -2.61
N GLU A 99 -18.91 18.44 -2.06
CA GLU A 99 -18.50 19.02 -0.77
C GLU A 99 -18.34 20.56 -0.84
N MET A 100 -18.02 21.12 -2.00
CA MET A 100 -17.93 22.57 -2.21
C MET A 100 -19.29 23.30 -2.29
N VAL A 101 -20.40 22.57 -2.44
CA VAL A 101 -21.74 23.13 -2.67
C VAL A 101 -22.59 23.18 -1.37
N VAL A 102 -22.01 22.83 -0.23
CA VAL A 102 -22.67 22.83 1.09
C VAL A 102 -22.24 24.01 1.95
#